data_AF-A0A3A0BK40-F1
#
_entry.id   AF-A0A3A0BK40-F1
#
_cell.length_a   1.000
_cell.length_b   1.000
_cell.length_c   1.000
_cell.angle_alpha   90.00
_cell.angle_beta   90.00
_cell.angle_gamma   90.00
#
_symmetry.space_group_name_H-M   'P 1'
#
loop_
_entity.id
_entity.type
_entity.pdbx_description
1 polymer ?
#
loop_
_entity_poly.entity_id
_entity_poly.type
_entity_poly.pdbx_seq_one_letter_code
_entity_poly.pdbx_strand_id
1 'polypeptide(L)' 'MLRHRWFVILVIGLFFLLMGNSAPPWYACEGKADGDPCQYGYGCSTNGVCRLNPNCTDEPNSAVNECLTCVTGRAATQP' A
#
# COMPACT_ATOMS: atom_id res chain seq x y z
N MET A 1 -4.26 -26.35 33.36
CA MET A 1 -3.10 -25.77 32.64
C MET A 1 -3.19 -25.92 31.12
N LEU A 2 -3.58 -27.08 30.56
CA LEU A 2 -3.67 -27.30 29.10
C LEU A 2 -4.64 -26.34 28.37
N ARG A 3 -5.81 -26.04 28.96
CA ARG A 3 -6.83 -25.13 28.39
C ARG A 3 -6.36 -23.67 28.28
N HIS A 4 -5.45 -23.25 29.16
CA HIS A 4 -4.91 -21.89 29.17
C HIS A 4 -3.88 -21.69 28.05
N ARG A 5 -3.09 -22.73 27.75
CA ARG A 5 -2.10 -22.73 26.65
C ARG A 5 -2.76 -22.56 25.28
N TRP A 6 -3.87 -23.27 25.03
CA TRP A 6 -4.65 -23.12 23.79
C TRP A 6 -5.26 -21.73 23.64
N PHE A 7 -5.75 -21.15 24.74
CA PHE A 7 -6.31 -19.82 24.72
C PHE A 7 -5.25 -18.76 24.35
N VAL A 8 -4.03 -18.89 24.90
CA VAL A 8 -2.90 -18.02 24.55
C VAL A 8 -2.53 -18.15 23.07
N ILE A 9 -2.46 -19.37 22.54
CA ILE A 9 -2.16 -19.61 21.11
C ILE A 9 -3.23 -18.99 20.21
N LEU A 10 -4.52 -19.11 20.56
CA LEU A 10 -5.61 -18.51 19.80
C LEU A 10 -5.56 -16.99 19.81
N VAL A 11 -5.27 -16.37 20.96
CA VAL A 11 -5.15 -14.92 21.07
C VAL A 11 -3.96 -14.39 20.27
N ILE A 12 -2.81 -15.07 20.34
CA ILE A 12 -1.62 -14.70 19.56
C ILE A 12 -1.87 -14.91 18.06
N GLY A 13 -2.45 -16.04 17.66
CA GLY A 13 -2.79 -16.32 16.27
C GLY A 13 -3.77 -15.30 15.69
N LEU A 14 -4.80 -14.93 16.45
CA LEU A 14 -5.76 -13.89 16.04
C LEU A 14 -5.09 -12.52 15.91
N PHE A 15 -4.15 -12.18 16.80
CA PHE A 15 -3.40 -10.92 16.71
C PHE A 15 -2.56 -10.84 15.43
N PHE A 16 -1.87 -11.92 15.04
CA PHE A 16 -1.11 -11.96 13.78
C PHE A 16 -2.01 -11.92 12.55
N LEU A 17 -3.19 -12.53 12.59
CA LEU A 17 -4.18 -12.45 11.50
C LEU A 17 -4.77 -11.04 11.34
N LEU A 18 -4.87 -10.27 12.43
CA LEU A 18 -5.42 -8.91 12.42
C LEU A 18 -4.39 -7.83 12.06
N MET A 19 -3.10 -8.17 11.96
CA MET A 19 -2.08 -7.28 11.36
C MET A 19 -2.16 -7.28 9.83
N GLY A 20 -3.37 -7.06 9.32
CA GLY A 20 -3.72 -7.13 7.90
C GLY A 20 -3.22 -5.93 7.10
N ASN A 21 -2.26 -6.22 6.23
CA ASN A 21 -2.29 -5.93 4.79
C ASN A 21 -2.66 -4.48 4.39
N SER A 22 -1.72 -3.55 4.56
CA SER A 22 -1.84 -2.24 3.91
C SER A 22 -1.68 -2.40 2.39
N ALA A 23 -2.65 -1.92 1.61
CA ALA A 23 -2.56 -1.90 0.16
C ALA A 23 -1.25 -1.22 -0.29
N PRO A 24 -0.57 -1.76 -1.31
CA PRO A 24 0.69 -1.20 -1.78
C PRO A 24 0.49 0.20 -2.37
N PRO A 25 1.51 1.07 -2.36
CA PRO A 25 1.41 2.45 -2.84
C PRO A 25 0.96 2.62 -4.30
N TRP A 26 1.25 1.62 -5.15
CA TRP A 26 0.85 1.62 -6.56
C TRP A 26 -0.65 1.36 -6.76
N TYR A 27 -1.34 0.76 -5.78
CA TYR A 27 -2.76 0.39 -5.90
C TYR A 27 -3.66 1.60 -6.16
N ALA A 28 -3.33 2.75 -5.56
CA ALA A 28 -4.06 4.00 -5.80
C ALA A 28 -3.83 4.61 -7.20
N CYS A 29 -2.88 4.05 -7.96
CA CYS A 29 -2.46 4.47 -9.29
C CYS A 29 -2.69 3.40 -10.37
N GLU A 30 -3.34 2.28 -10.03
CA GLU A 30 -3.66 1.25 -11.01
C GLU A 30 -4.58 1.81 -12.12
N GLY A 31 -4.17 1.62 -13.38
CA GLY A 31 -4.90 2.12 -14.55
C GLY A 31 -4.82 3.64 -14.77
N LYS A 32 -4.00 4.36 -13.98
CA LYS A 32 -3.77 5.80 -14.12
C LYS A 32 -2.44 6.10 -14.81
N ALA A 33 -2.27 7.34 -15.27
CA ALA A 33 -1.03 7.85 -15.83
C ALA A 33 -0.21 8.65 -14.78
N ASP A 34 1.06 8.92 -15.10
CA ASP A 34 1.87 9.88 -14.35
C ASP A 34 1.22 11.28 -14.38
N GLY A 35 1.07 11.90 -13.21
CA GLY A 35 0.36 13.17 -13.04
C GLY A 35 -1.12 13.06 -12.70
N ASP A 36 -1.72 11.88 -12.78
CA ASP A 36 -3.11 11.71 -12.40
C ASP A 36 -3.32 11.86 -10.88
N PRO A 37 -4.46 12.40 -10.45
CA PRO A 37 -4.79 12.49 -9.04
C PRO A 37 -5.05 11.09 -8.45
N CYS A 38 -4.56 10.88 -7.24
CA CYS A 38 -4.74 9.66 -6.47
C CYS A 38 -5.09 9.98 -5.01
N GLN A 39 -5.63 8.98 -4.32
CA GLN A 39 -5.96 9.05 -2.90
C GLN A 39 -5.34 7.87 -2.18
N TYR A 40 -4.50 8.14 -1.18
CA TYR A 40 -3.79 7.12 -0.43
C TYR A 40 -4.09 7.22 1.06
N GLY A 41 -4.25 6.05 1.72
CA GLY A 41 -4.49 5.90 3.16
C GLY A 41 -5.86 5.33 3.53
N TYR A 42 -5.89 4.51 4.59
CA TYR A 42 -7.13 4.06 5.26
C TYR A 42 -7.52 5.08 6.35
N GLY A 43 -8.74 5.60 6.32
CA GLY A 43 -9.28 6.55 7.33
C GLY A 43 -9.23 8.01 6.88
N CYS A 44 -8.05 8.64 6.90
CA CYS A 44 -7.84 10.03 6.44
C CYS A 44 -7.20 10.01 5.04
N SER A 45 -8.05 9.92 4.01
CA SER A 45 -7.60 9.90 2.62
C SER A 45 -6.80 11.18 2.31
N THR A 46 -5.53 11.01 1.96
CA THR A 46 -4.67 12.14 1.59
C THR A 46 -4.63 12.25 0.08
N ASN A 47 -4.99 13.42 -0.45
CA ASN A 47 -4.91 13.69 -1.89
C ASN A 47 -3.43 13.73 -2.31
N GLY A 48 -3.12 13.00 -3.37
CA GLY A 48 -1.80 12.89 -3.95
C GLY A 48 -1.84 12.90 -5.46
N VAL A 49 -0.68 12.65 -6.05
CA VAL A 49 -0.49 12.55 -7.51
C VAL A 49 0.30 11.28 -7.80
N CYS A 50 -0.07 10.55 -8.84
CA CYS A 50 0.69 9.41 -9.31
C CYS A 50 2.01 9.87 -9.91
N ARG A 51 3.13 9.32 -9.46
CA ARG A 51 4.48 9.62 -9.95
C ARG A 51 5.26 8.36 -10.25
N LEU A 52 5.97 8.38 -11.38
CA LEU A 52 6.93 7.32 -11.73
C LEU A 52 8.18 7.46 -10.86
N ASN A 53 8.57 6.36 -10.22
CA ASN A 53 9.87 6.27 -9.56
C ASN A 53 10.92 5.75 -10.55
N PRO A 54 11.90 6.58 -10.98
CA PRO A 54 12.91 6.14 -11.95
C PRO A 54 13.89 5.11 -11.38
N ASN A 55 13.94 4.94 -10.06
CA ASN A 55 14.78 3.95 -9.39
C ASN A 55 14.03 2.64 -9.09
N CYS A 56 12.80 2.51 -9.58
CA CYS A 56 12.02 1.28 -9.47
C CYS A 56 12.29 0.35 -10.65
N THR A 57 12.29 -0.95 -10.40
CA THR A 57 12.30 -1.98 -11.43
C THR A 57 10.93 -2.64 -11.44
N ASP A 58 10.17 -2.40 -12.52
CA ASP A 58 8.85 -3.00 -12.73
C ASP A 58 9.02 -4.42 -13.28
N GLU A 59 8.14 -5.34 -12.89
CA GLU A 59 8.13 -6.66 -13.51
C GLU A 59 7.56 -6.57 -14.93
N PRO A 60 8.28 -6.99 -15.99
CA PRO A 60 7.90 -6.70 -17.38
C PRO A 60 6.60 -7.38 -17.85
N ASN A 61 6.07 -8.33 -17.08
CA ASN A 61 4.85 -9.07 -17.40
C ASN A 61 3.71 -8.81 -16.41
N SER A 62 3.87 -7.84 -15.49
CA SER A 62 2.77 -7.45 -14.60
C SER A 62 1.70 -6.69 -15.40
N ALA A 63 0.44 -6.86 -15.02
CA ALA A 63 -0.66 -6.05 -15.56
C ALA A 63 -0.71 -4.65 -14.91
N VAL A 64 0.11 -4.40 -13.90
CA VAL A 64 0.10 -3.21 -13.05
C VAL A 64 1.50 -2.61 -13.03
N ASN A 65 1.60 -1.29 -13.14
CA ASN A 65 2.88 -0.59 -13.05
C ASN A 65 3.20 -0.30 -11.58
N GLU A 66 4.07 -1.09 -10.98
CA GLU A 66 4.42 -1.00 -9.56
C GLU A 66 5.34 0.20 -9.29
N CYS A 67 5.92 0.77 -10.35
CA CYS A 67 6.74 1.98 -10.30
C CYS A 67 5.92 3.27 -10.32
N LEU A 68 4.63 3.21 -10.67
CA LEU A 68 3.73 4.35 -10.59
C LEU A 68 3.04 4.34 -9.21
N THR A 69 3.48 5.24 -8.33
CA THR A 69 3.01 5.28 -6.94
C THR A 69 2.32 6.58 -6.59
N CYS A 70 1.35 6.52 -5.67
CA CYS A 70 0.68 7.72 -5.18
C CYS A 70 1.57 8.46 -4.19
N VAL A 71 2.06 9.65 -4.57
CA VAL A 71 2.85 10.51 -3.69
C VAL A 71 2.00 11.64 -3.13
N THR A 72 2.21 11.96 -1.86
CA THR A 72 1.48 13.03 -1.15
C THR A 72 2.45 14.09 -0.63
N GLY A 73 1.96 15.30 -0.34
CA GLY A 73 2.77 16.37 0.26
C GLY A 73 3.84 16.93 -0.70
N ARG A 74 5.03 17.27 -0.18
CA ARG A 74 6.12 17.89 -0.98
C ARG A 74 6.58 17.03 -2.16
N ALA A 75 6.45 15.70 -2.04
CA ALA A 75 6.78 14.77 -3.12
C ALA A 75 5.82 14.87 -4.32
N ALA A 76 4.58 15.34 -4.11
CA ALA A 76 3.61 15.54 -5.19
C ALA A 76 3.88 16.79 -6.04
N THR A 77 4.70 17.72 -5.52
CA THR A 77 5.01 19.01 -6.16
C THR A 77 6.31 19.00 -6.96
N GLN A 78 7.04 17.87 -6.98
CA GLN A 78 8.21 17.74 -7.85
C GLN A 78 7.75 17.60 -9.32
N PRO A 79 8.32 18.41 -10.23
CA PRO A 79 7.99 18.41 -11.65
C PRO A 79 8.48 17.15 -12.37
#